data_AF-A0ABD1B7I6-F1
#
_entry.id   AF-A0ABD1B7I6-F1
#
_cell.length_a   1.000
_cell.length_b   1.000
_cell.length_c   1.000
_cell.angle_alpha   90.00
_cell.angle_beta   90.00
_cell.angle_gamma   90.00
#
_symmetry.space_group_name_H-M   'P 1'
#
loop_
_entity.id
_entity.type
_entity.pdbx_description
1 polymer ?
#
loop_
_entity_poly.entity_id
_entity_poly.type
_entity_poly.pdbx_seq_one_letter_code
_entity_poly.pdbx_strand_id
1 'polypeptide(L)'
;MLDINLFREEKGNNPEIIRESQRRRFASVEIVDEIIQLDKEWRERQYEVDNFRKEFNKLNKQVAQLKIKKEDATELIQQTQKNKQDATEKEVEVSEAYAALKARLETVGNLIHDSVPISKDEANNSVTKVWGEKRVATPGLKLKNHVDLVELLDIADTKRGAEIAGARGFFLKGDGLLLNQALINFGLTFLKKRGFTGLQPPFFMRKDVMAKCAQLAQFDEELYKVTGEGDDKYLIATAEQPLCAYHLDEWIHPTELPLRYAGYSSCFRKEAGSHGRDTLGIFRVHQFEKIEQFCITSPNDNASWEMLDEMMQNSEDFYQALKLPYQIVSIVSGALNDAAAKKYDLEAWFPSSETYRELVSCSNCTDYQARRLEIRYGQKKSNEQSKQYVHMLNSTLTATERTICCILENYQREDGVDIPEVLQPFMGGETFLPFKAKPVVAADTKGKKPKA
;
A
#
# COMPACT_ATOMS: atom_id res chain seq x y z
N MET A 1 3.96 -10.65 -5.09
CA MET A 1 4.62 -11.97 -4.97
C MET A 1 5.79 -12.03 -5.93
N LEU A 2 6.84 -12.78 -5.59
CA LEU A 2 7.99 -13.00 -6.47
C LEU A 2 7.67 -14.00 -7.59
N ASP A 3 8.45 -13.97 -8.68
CA ASP A 3 8.39 -14.98 -9.73
C ASP A 3 8.93 -16.32 -9.22
N ILE A 4 8.17 -17.41 -9.38
CA ILE A 4 8.61 -18.74 -8.98
C ILE A 4 9.88 -19.18 -9.73
N ASN A 5 10.15 -18.66 -10.93
CA ASN A 5 11.38 -19.00 -11.65
C ASN A 5 12.63 -18.47 -10.94
N LEU A 6 12.54 -17.40 -10.15
CA LEU A 6 13.69 -16.90 -9.36
C LEU A 6 14.18 -17.94 -8.33
N PHE A 7 13.32 -18.88 -7.93
CA PHE A 7 13.65 -19.96 -7.01
C PHE A 7 14.26 -21.18 -7.70
N ARG A 8 14.27 -21.24 -9.04
CA ARG A 8 14.67 -22.42 -9.82
C ARG A 8 16.08 -22.29 -10.38
N GLU A 9 17.05 -22.89 -9.71
CA GLU A 9 18.45 -22.96 -10.15
C GLU A 9 18.60 -23.70 -11.47
N GLU A 10 17.80 -24.74 -11.71
CA GLU A 10 17.82 -25.54 -12.94
C GLU A 10 17.39 -24.73 -14.18
N LYS A 11 16.77 -23.56 -13.97
CA LYS A 11 16.42 -22.60 -15.02
C LYS A 11 17.46 -21.47 -15.17
N GLY A 12 18.61 -21.57 -14.50
CA GLY A 12 19.69 -20.57 -14.55
C GLY A 12 19.50 -19.37 -13.63
N ASN A 13 18.57 -19.43 -12.67
CA ASN A 13 18.36 -18.36 -11.69
C ASN A 13 19.18 -18.59 -10.41
N ASN A 14 19.25 -17.58 -9.54
CA ASN A 14 20.00 -17.63 -8.29
C ASN A 14 19.09 -17.33 -7.08
N PRO A 15 18.57 -18.36 -6.37
CA PRO A 15 17.75 -18.18 -5.18
C PRO A 15 18.47 -17.49 -4.02
N GLU A 16 19.81 -17.41 -4.02
CA GLU A 16 20.56 -16.71 -2.99
C GLU A 16 20.24 -15.22 -2.95
N ILE A 17 19.83 -14.62 -4.08
CA ILE A 17 19.35 -13.23 -4.12
C ILE A 17 18.11 -13.06 -3.23
N ILE A 18 17.22 -14.06 -3.22
CA ILE A 18 16.02 -14.07 -2.39
C ILE A 18 16.41 -14.28 -0.92
N ARG A 19 17.32 -15.22 -0.64
CA ARG A 19 17.83 -15.45 0.73
C ARG A 19 18.48 -14.20 1.29
N GLU A 20 19.29 -13.49 0.51
CA GLU A 20 19.93 -12.26 0.94
C GLU A 20 18.91 -11.14 1.19
N SER A 21 17.90 -11.00 0.32
CA SER A 21 16.79 -10.08 0.58
C SER A 21 16.06 -10.42 1.88
N GLN A 22 15.78 -11.70 2.15
CA GLN A 22 15.18 -12.14 3.42
C GLN A 22 16.07 -11.80 4.63
N ARG A 23 17.40 -12.03 4.55
CA ARG A 23 18.34 -11.62 5.62
C ARG A 23 18.29 -10.11 5.86
N ARG A 24 18.29 -9.30 4.80
CA ARG A 24 18.17 -7.84 4.88
C ARG A 24 16.82 -7.40 5.47
N ARG A 25 15.72 -8.09 5.17
CA ARG A 25 14.40 -7.90 5.82
C ARG A 25 14.36 -8.41 7.26
N PHE A 26 15.39 -9.13 7.71
CA PHE A 26 15.42 -9.87 8.97
C PHE A 26 14.29 -10.89 9.11
N ALA A 27 13.91 -11.48 7.98
CA ALA A 27 12.94 -12.56 7.88
C ALA A 27 13.66 -13.91 7.74
N SER A 28 12.92 -15.00 7.95
CA SER A 28 13.42 -16.38 7.80
C SER A 28 13.92 -16.61 6.37
N VAL A 29 15.09 -17.23 6.23
CA VAL A 29 15.66 -17.64 4.94
C VAL A 29 15.20 -19.04 4.54
N GLU A 30 14.83 -19.85 5.53
CA GLU A 30 14.37 -21.24 5.38
C GLU A 30 13.13 -21.34 4.49
N ILE A 31 12.31 -20.28 4.47
CA ILE A 31 11.15 -20.17 3.57
C ILE A 31 11.52 -20.33 2.09
N VAL A 32 12.73 -19.92 1.69
CA VAL A 32 13.18 -20.05 0.31
C VAL A 32 13.35 -21.52 -0.06
N ASP A 33 13.95 -22.30 0.84
CA ASP A 33 14.17 -23.74 0.65
C ASP A 33 12.86 -24.53 0.71
N GLU A 34 11.94 -24.12 1.61
CA GLU A 34 10.58 -24.68 1.66
C GLU A 34 9.83 -24.47 0.34
N ILE A 35 9.90 -23.27 -0.25
CA ILE A 35 9.26 -22.97 -1.54
C ILE A 35 9.89 -23.79 -2.67
N ILE A 36 11.22 -23.93 -2.69
CA ILE A 36 11.93 -24.78 -3.67
C ILE A 36 11.44 -26.23 -3.58
N GLN A 37 11.30 -26.75 -2.36
CA GLN A 37 10.81 -28.10 -2.14
C GLN A 37 9.33 -28.26 -2.57
N LEU A 38 8.46 -27.33 -2.18
CA LEU A 38 7.05 -27.33 -2.61
C LEU A 38 6.91 -27.25 -4.15
N ASP A 39 7.75 -26.44 -4.80
CA ASP A 39 7.77 -26.33 -6.26
C ASP A 39 8.20 -27.64 -6.93
N LYS A 40 9.22 -28.31 -6.37
CA LYS A 40 9.68 -29.61 -6.86
C LYS A 40 8.58 -30.65 -6.74
N GLU A 41 7.94 -30.77 -5.58
CA GLU A 41 6.86 -31.74 -5.38
C GLU A 41 5.65 -31.47 -6.27
N TRP A 42 5.28 -30.19 -6.45
CA TRP A 42 4.22 -29.82 -7.38
C TRP A 42 4.54 -30.24 -8.82
N ARG A 43 5.78 -30.01 -9.28
CA ARG A 43 6.22 -30.41 -10.63
C ARG A 43 6.29 -31.92 -10.80
N GLU A 44 6.71 -32.67 -9.78
CA GLU A 44 6.72 -34.14 -9.79
C GLU A 44 5.29 -34.68 -9.93
N ARG A 45 4.35 -34.19 -9.12
CA ARG A 45 2.93 -34.55 -9.22
C ARG A 45 2.34 -34.16 -10.60
N GLN A 46 2.71 -32.99 -11.14
CA GLN A 46 2.28 -32.56 -12.47
C GLN A 46 2.81 -33.47 -13.57
N TYR A 47 4.06 -33.92 -13.45
CA TYR A 47 4.67 -34.86 -14.39
C TYR A 47 3.99 -36.23 -14.37
N GLU A 48 3.57 -36.71 -13.19
CA GLU A 48 2.78 -37.94 -13.07
C GLU A 48 1.42 -37.84 -13.80
N VAL A 49 0.69 -36.73 -13.61
CA VAL A 49 -0.56 -36.45 -14.35
C VAL A 49 -0.31 -36.44 -15.87
N ASP A 50 0.77 -35.81 -16.32
CA ASP A 50 1.11 -35.77 -17.75
C ASP A 50 1.46 -37.16 -18.30
N ASN A 51 2.05 -38.04 -17.49
CA ASN A 51 2.28 -39.44 -17.86
C ASN A 51 0.98 -40.23 -17.93
N PHE A 52 0.07 -40.08 -16.96
CA PHE A 52 -1.26 -40.69 -17.05
C PHE A 52 -1.99 -40.26 -18.33
N ARG A 53 -1.96 -38.97 -18.68
CA ARG A 53 -2.54 -38.45 -19.94
C ARG A 53 -1.90 -39.06 -21.18
N LYS A 54 -0.57 -39.20 -21.20
CA LYS A 54 0.14 -39.87 -22.31
C LYS A 54 -0.27 -41.34 -22.43
N GLU A 55 -0.35 -42.05 -21.31
CA GLU A 55 -0.77 -43.46 -21.25
C GLU A 55 -2.24 -43.63 -21.67
N PHE A 56 -3.14 -42.78 -21.18
CA PHE A 56 -4.54 -42.76 -21.59
C PHE A 56 -4.66 -42.64 -23.11
N ASN A 57 -3.94 -41.69 -23.72
CA ASN A 57 -3.94 -41.50 -25.17
C ASN A 57 -3.41 -42.71 -25.92
N LYS A 58 -2.40 -43.41 -25.36
CA LYS A 58 -1.86 -44.65 -25.92
C LYS A 58 -2.88 -45.80 -25.83
N LEU A 59 -3.46 -46.04 -24.66
CA LEU A 59 -4.48 -47.08 -24.42
C LEU A 59 -5.70 -46.85 -25.31
N ASN A 60 -6.19 -45.60 -25.39
CA ASN A 60 -7.35 -45.25 -26.19
C ASN A 60 -7.12 -45.48 -27.69
N LYS A 61 -5.91 -45.21 -28.20
CA LYS A 61 -5.51 -45.56 -29.58
C LYS A 61 -5.52 -47.08 -29.81
N GLN A 62 -5.03 -47.86 -28.86
CA GLN A 62 -5.04 -49.33 -28.95
C GLN A 62 -6.46 -49.89 -28.93
N VAL A 63 -7.33 -49.38 -28.04
CA VAL A 63 -8.76 -49.74 -28.00
C VAL A 63 -9.44 -49.45 -29.35
N ALA A 64 -9.18 -48.28 -29.96
CA ALA A 64 -9.72 -47.95 -31.27
C ALA A 64 -9.25 -48.93 -32.36
N GLN A 65 -7.97 -49.32 -32.36
CA GLN A 65 -7.42 -50.29 -33.30
C GLN A 65 -8.06 -51.68 -33.16
N LEU A 66 -8.23 -52.19 -31.94
CA LEU A 66 -8.87 -53.49 -31.70
C LEU A 66 -10.34 -53.49 -32.11
N LYS A 67 -11.07 -52.40 -31.82
CA LYS A 67 -12.47 -52.25 -32.26
C LYS A 67 -12.60 -52.25 -33.79
N ILE A 68 -11.67 -51.63 -34.51
CA ILE A 68 -11.63 -51.67 -35.99
C ILE A 68 -11.40 -53.11 -36.48
N LYS A 69 -10.51 -53.86 -35.82
CA LYS A 69 -10.22 -55.27 -36.13
C LYS A 69 -11.29 -56.25 -35.64
N LYS A 70 -12.32 -55.78 -34.92
CA LYS A 70 -13.36 -56.60 -34.27
C LYS A 70 -12.80 -57.61 -33.25
N GLU A 71 -11.70 -57.27 -32.61
CA GLU A 71 -11.08 -58.05 -31.53
C GLU A 71 -11.61 -57.59 -30.15
N ASP A 72 -11.47 -58.43 -29.12
CA ASP A 72 -11.88 -58.09 -27.76
C ASP A 72 -10.95 -57.01 -27.16
N ALA A 73 -11.54 -55.91 -26.71
CA ALA A 73 -10.85 -54.77 -26.12
C ALA A 73 -11.24 -54.55 -24.64
N THR A 74 -11.96 -55.50 -24.02
CA THR A 74 -12.54 -55.34 -22.68
C THR A 74 -11.49 -54.99 -21.61
N GLU A 75 -10.35 -55.68 -21.61
CA GLU A 75 -9.27 -55.44 -20.65
C GLU A 75 -8.65 -54.04 -20.83
N LEU A 76 -8.38 -53.61 -22.07
CA LEU A 76 -7.84 -52.28 -22.34
C LEU A 76 -8.85 -51.17 -22.04
N ILE A 77 -10.15 -51.44 -22.18
CA ILE A 77 -11.21 -50.50 -21.76
C ILE A 77 -11.18 -50.34 -20.23
N GLN A 78 -11.05 -51.43 -19.47
CA GLN A 78 -10.91 -51.37 -18.01
C GLN A 78 -9.64 -50.62 -17.58
N GLN A 79 -8.51 -50.88 -18.23
CA GLN A 79 -7.26 -50.14 -17.99
C GLN A 79 -7.40 -48.65 -18.30
N THR A 80 -8.11 -48.29 -19.37
CA THR A 80 -8.38 -46.89 -19.74
C THR A 80 -9.26 -46.20 -18.69
N GLN A 81 -10.27 -46.89 -18.16
CA GLN A 81 -11.13 -46.37 -17.09
C GLN A 81 -10.35 -46.17 -15.79
N LYS A 82 -9.52 -47.14 -15.40
CA LYS A 82 -8.67 -47.04 -14.21
C LYS A 82 -7.66 -45.89 -14.33
N ASN A 83 -6.94 -45.80 -15.45
CA ASN A 83 -6.00 -44.71 -15.70
C ASN A 83 -6.69 -43.34 -15.60
N LYS A 84 -7.92 -43.20 -16.14
CA LYS A 84 -8.69 -41.96 -16.02
C LYS A 84 -9.04 -41.63 -14.56
N GLN A 85 -9.38 -42.62 -13.75
CA GLN A 85 -9.64 -42.44 -12.33
C GLN A 85 -8.36 -42.00 -11.59
N ASP A 86 -7.26 -42.74 -11.75
CA ASP A 86 -5.97 -42.45 -11.14
C ASP A 86 -5.48 -41.03 -11.53
N ALA A 87 -5.67 -40.62 -12.79
CA ALA A 87 -5.38 -39.28 -13.27
C ALA A 87 -6.22 -38.20 -12.57
N THR A 88 -7.50 -38.46 -12.33
CA THR A 88 -8.41 -37.51 -11.66
C THR A 88 -8.04 -37.33 -10.20
N GLU A 89 -7.71 -38.42 -9.50
CA GLU A 89 -7.23 -38.39 -8.12
C GLU A 89 -5.90 -37.61 -8.03
N LYS A 90 -4.98 -37.86 -8.96
CA LYS A 90 -3.69 -37.15 -9.01
C LYS A 90 -3.84 -35.67 -9.38
N GLU A 91 -4.82 -35.29 -10.20
CA GLU A 91 -5.12 -33.88 -10.49
C GLU A 91 -5.56 -33.10 -9.24
N VAL A 92 -6.24 -33.74 -8.28
CA VAL A 92 -6.55 -33.13 -6.98
C VAL A 92 -5.27 -32.87 -6.18
N GLU A 93 -4.36 -33.85 -6.10
CA GLU A 93 -3.07 -33.67 -5.41
C GLU A 93 -2.23 -32.54 -6.03
N VAL A 94 -2.24 -32.41 -7.37
CA VAL A 94 -1.56 -31.31 -8.07
C VAL A 94 -2.15 -29.96 -7.67
N SER A 95 -3.49 -29.86 -7.61
CA SER A 95 -4.18 -28.64 -7.21
C SER A 95 -3.86 -28.25 -5.77
N GLU A 96 -3.84 -29.21 -4.85
CA GLU A 96 -3.50 -28.99 -3.44
C GLU A 96 -2.03 -28.58 -3.27
N ALA A 97 -1.11 -29.27 -3.95
CA ALA A 97 0.31 -28.92 -3.95
C ALA A 97 0.55 -27.51 -4.49
N TYR A 98 -0.13 -27.14 -5.58
CA TYR A 98 -0.05 -25.79 -6.14
C TYR A 98 -0.61 -24.73 -5.18
N ALA A 99 -1.72 -25.01 -4.51
CA ALA A 99 -2.30 -24.11 -3.53
C ALA A 99 -1.37 -23.87 -2.34
N ALA A 100 -0.72 -24.93 -1.84
CA ALA A 100 0.28 -24.85 -0.77
C ALA A 100 1.51 -24.04 -1.20
N LEU A 101 2.06 -24.33 -2.39
CA LEU A 101 3.17 -23.56 -2.98
C LEU A 101 2.81 -22.07 -3.09
N LYS A 102 1.64 -21.77 -3.66
CA LYS A 102 1.18 -20.39 -3.86
C LYS A 102 1.02 -19.66 -2.53
N ALA A 103 0.37 -20.28 -1.55
CA ALA A 103 0.18 -19.69 -0.23
C ALA A 103 1.53 -19.35 0.43
N ARG A 104 2.54 -20.23 0.30
CA ARG A 104 3.87 -19.96 0.85
C ARG A 104 4.60 -18.86 0.08
N LEU A 105 4.56 -18.89 -1.25
CA LEU A 105 5.17 -17.88 -2.11
C LEU A 105 4.62 -16.47 -1.85
N GLU A 106 3.33 -16.34 -1.50
CA GLU A 106 2.72 -15.06 -1.17
C GLU A 106 3.23 -14.43 0.13
N THR A 107 3.89 -15.20 1.00
CA THR A 107 4.48 -14.69 2.26
C THR A 107 5.91 -14.19 2.13
N VAL A 108 6.51 -14.28 0.93
CA VAL A 108 7.86 -13.76 0.68
C VAL A 108 7.74 -12.31 0.22
N GLY A 109 8.45 -11.40 0.90
CA GLY A 109 8.53 -9.99 0.55
C GLY A 109 9.25 -9.75 -0.78
N ASN A 110 9.04 -8.57 -1.35
CA ASN A 110 9.70 -8.14 -2.56
C ASN A 110 11.23 -8.06 -2.37
N LEU A 111 11.98 -8.10 -3.48
CA LEU A 111 13.42 -7.93 -3.44
C LEU A 111 13.76 -6.50 -3.00
N ILE A 112 14.61 -6.37 -1.99
CA ILE A 112 15.05 -5.06 -1.50
C ILE A 112 16.06 -4.46 -2.48
N HIS A 113 15.86 -3.20 -2.87
CA HIS A 113 16.83 -2.43 -3.64
C HIS A 113 18.14 -2.22 -2.88
N ASP A 114 19.30 -2.30 -3.54
CA ASP A 114 20.61 -2.24 -2.89
C ASP A 114 20.87 -0.95 -2.09
N SER A 115 20.24 0.16 -2.47
CA SER A 115 20.37 1.42 -1.75
C SER A 115 19.60 1.50 -0.43
N VAL A 116 18.81 0.49 -0.05
CA VAL A 116 17.99 0.52 1.17
C VAL A 116 18.86 0.29 2.41
N PRO A 117 18.78 1.16 3.44
CA PRO A 117 19.56 1.00 4.67
C PRO A 117 19.13 -0.25 5.44
N ILE A 118 20.09 -1.02 5.94
CA ILE A 118 19.82 -2.31 6.60
C ILE A 118 19.72 -2.10 8.10
N SER A 119 18.50 -2.18 8.66
CA SER A 119 18.23 -2.08 10.10
C SER A 119 16.80 -2.57 10.41
N LYS A 120 16.58 -3.08 11.63
CA LYS A 120 15.23 -3.36 12.18
C LYS A 120 14.59 -2.14 12.85
N ASP A 121 15.41 -1.15 13.20
CA ASP A 121 14.99 0.03 13.95
C ASP A 121 14.79 1.21 13.00
N GLU A 122 13.56 1.75 12.99
CA GLU A 122 13.17 2.95 12.22
C GLU A 122 13.93 4.21 12.69
N ALA A 123 14.48 4.22 13.91
CA ALA A 123 15.38 5.29 14.34
C ALA A 123 16.65 5.40 13.47
N ASN A 124 16.99 4.34 12.74
CA ASN A 124 18.11 4.31 11.78
C ASN A 124 17.66 4.61 10.34
N ASN A 125 16.45 5.10 10.11
CA ASN A 125 16.04 5.65 8.82
C ASN A 125 17.04 6.73 8.38
N SER A 126 17.48 6.66 7.13
CA SER A 126 18.52 7.56 6.61
C SER A 126 17.90 8.85 6.11
N VAL A 127 18.25 9.99 6.70
CA VAL A 127 17.84 11.31 6.17
C VAL A 127 18.57 11.57 4.87
N THR A 128 17.82 11.70 3.78
CA THR A 128 18.35 11.90 2.43
C THR A 128 18.27 13.36 1.98
N LYS A 129 17.31 14.11 2.52
CA LYS A 129 17.09 15.53 2.18
C LYS A 129 16.38 16.25 3.34
N VAL A 130 16.63 17.54 3.46
CA VAL A 130 15.94 18.44 4.40
C VAL A 130 15.58 19.72 3.65
N TRP A 131 14.40 20.27 3.90
CA TRP A 131 13.93 21.50 3.28
C TRP A 131 13.16 22.38 4.26
N GLY A 132 13.32 23.70 4.11
CA GLY A 132 12.61 24.73 4.89
C GLY A 132 13.26 25.05 6.24
N GLU A 133 12.86 26.18 6.82
CA GLU A 133 13.30 26.61 8.14
C GLU A 133 12.31 26.15 9.22
N LYS A 134 12.79 25.37 10.19
CA LYS A 134 11.96 24.88 11.30
C LYS A 134 11.48 26.03 12.16
N ARG A 135 10.16 26.17 12.33
CA ARG A 135 9.60 27.05 13.34
C ARG A 135 9.93 26.52 14.73
N VAL A 136 10.52 27.35 15.59
CA VAL A 136 10.87 27.00 16.97
C VAL A 136 10.17 27.93 17.94
N ALA A 137 9.89 27.46 19.15
CA ALA A 137 9.39 28.33 20.21
C ALA A 137 10.45 29.39 20.56
N THR A 138 10.02 30.64 20.70
CA THR A 138 10.87 31.74 21.15
C THR A 138 10.46 32.19 22.56
N PRO A 139 11.35 32.79 23.35
CA PRO A 139 10.98 33.33 24.66
C PRO A 139 9.74 34.23 24.57
N GLY A 140 8.67 33.89 25.31
CA GLY A 140 7.40 34.60 25.29
C GLY A 140 6.32 34.03 24.35
N LEU A 141 6.68 33.15 23.40
CA LEU A 141 5.73 32.51 22.46
C LEU A 141 5.68 30.99 22.68
N LYS A 142 4.68 30.53 23.42
CA LYS A 142 4.38 29.09 23.56
C LYS A 142 3.56 28.62 22.36
N LEU A 143 4.17 27.84 21.49
CA LEU A 143 3.50 27.19 20.36
C LEU A 143 2.54 26.12 20.89
N LYS A 144 1.30 26.15 20.41
CA LYS A 144 0.25 25.20 20.76
C LYS A 144 0.35 24.01 19.82
N ASN A 145 -0.01 22.83 20.34
CA ASN A 145 -0.15 21.64 19.51
C ASN A 145 -1.45 21.73 18.69
N HIS A 146 -1.55 20.92 17.64
CA HIS A 146 -2.74 20.88 16.79
C HIS A 146 -4.03 20.47 17.54
N VAL A 147 -3.95 19.72 18.64
CA VAL A 147 -5.13 19.32 19.43
C VAL A 147 -5.78 20.56 20.05
N ASP A 148 -4.99 21.41 20.70
CA ASP A 148 -5.46 22.66 21.31
C ASP A 148 -5.94 23.64 20.22
N LEU A 149 -5.23 23.72 19.09
CA LEU A 149 -5.58 24.62 17.97
C LEU A 149 -6.91 24.22 17.32
N VAL A 150 -7.17 22.92 17.16
CA VAL A 150 -8.45 22.41 16.64
C VAL A 150 -9.63 22.87 17.53
N GLU A 151 -9.46 22.82 18.85
CA GLU A 151 -10.49 23.28 19.81
C GLU A 151 -10.64 24.80 19.79
N LEU A 152 -9.54 25.56 19.84
CA LEU A 152 -9.57 27.02 19.85
C LEU A 152 -10.22 27.62 18.60
N LEU A 153 -10.02 27.00 17.44
CA LEU A 153 -10.63 27.42 16.17
C LEU A 153 -12.05 26.88 15.97
N ASP A 154 -12.50 25.91 16.79
CA ASP A 154 -13.76 25.18 16.65
C ASP A 154 -13.93 24.54 15.24
N ILE A 155 -12.85 23.98 14.70
CA ILE A 155 -12.81 23.40 13.34
C ILE A 155 -13.09 21.89 13.32
N ALA A 156 -13.02 21.22 14.48
CA ALA A 156 -13.47 19.84 14.62
C ALA A 156 -14.07 19.56 16.00
N ASP A 157 -15.00 18.59 16.07
CA ASP A 157 -15.64 18.13 17.31
C ASP A 157 -15.29 16.65 17.54
N THR A 158 -14.19 16.43 18.26
CA THR A 158 -13.71 15.07 18.61
C THR A 158 -14.50 14.46 19.75
N LYS A 159 -15.13 15.27 20.62
CA LYS A 159 -15.96 14.77 21.71
C LYS A 159 -17.24 14.14 21.18
N ARG A 160 -18.02 14.86 20.37
CA ARG A 160 -19.23 14.30 19.76
C ARG A 160 -18.92 13.20 18.76
N GLY A 161 -17.78 13.30 18.07
CA GLY A 161 -17.27 12.22 17.24
C GLY A 161 -17.05 10.93 18.04
N ALA A 162 -16.42 11.04 19.21
CA ALA A 162 -16.19 9.90 20.09
C ALA A 162 -17.48 9.30 20.68
N GLU A 163 -18.46 10.15 21.00
CA GLU A 163 -19.78 9.70 21.47
C GLU A 163 -20.54 8.88 20.41
N ILE A 164 -20.32 9.15 19.12
CA ILE A 164 -21.05 8.51 18.01
C ILE A 164 -20.29 7.31 17.43
N ALA A 165 -18.99 7.46 17.15
CA ALA A 165 -18.19 6.47 16.43
C ALA A 165 -17.18 5.73 17.32
N GLY A 166 -17.12 6.05 18.62
CA GLY A 166 -16.08 5.55 19.52
C GLY A 166 -14.77 6.34 19.40
N ALA A 167 -13.73 5.89 20.13
CA ALA A 167 -12.43 6.57 20.16
C ALA A 167 -11.91 6.88 18.74
N ARG A 168 -11.21 8.02 18.58
CA ARG A 168 -10.73 8.55 17.30
C ARG A 168 -11.83 8.98 16.30
N GLY A 169 -13.10 8.98 16.68
CA GLY A 169 -14.18 9.61 15.93
C GLY A 169 -14.14 11.14 16.04
N PHE A 170 -14.46 11.85 14.96
CA PHE A 170 -14.51 13.31 14.92
C PHE A 170 -15.53 13.81 13.88
N PHE A 171 -15.96 15.07 14.03
CA PHE A 171 -16.61 15.84 12.97
C PHE A 171 -15.69 16.97 12.54
N LEU A 172 -15.47 17.18 11.25
CA LEU A 172 -15.00 18.49 10.77
C LEU A 172 -16.18 19.47 10.74
N LYS A 173 -15.93 20.73 11.10
CA LYS A 173 -16.96 21.78 11.18
C LYS A 173 -16.43 23.09 10.61
N GLY A 174 -17.34 23.91 10.06
CA GLY A 174 -17.03 25.26 9.58
C GLY A 174 -15.78 25.29 8.72
N ASP A 175 -14.81 26.12 9.12
CA ASP A 175 -13.57 26.32 8.38
C ASP A 175 -12.67 25.07 8.33
N GLY A 176 -12.83 24.11 9.25
CA GLY A 176 -12.13 22.83 9.20
C GLY A 176 -12.56 21.96 8.03
N LEU A 177 -13.88 21.94 7.76
CA LEU A 177 -14.43 21.25 6.60
C LEU A 177 -13.95 21.94 5.30
N LEU A 178 -13.98 23.27 5.26
CA LEU A 178 -13.53 24.03 4.10
C LEU A 178 -12.03 23.85 3.85
N LEU A 179 -11.20 23.84 4.90
CA LEU A 179 -9.75 23.61 4.77
C LEU A 179 -9.43 22.20 4.26
N ASN A 180 -10.18 21.19 4.71
CA ASN A 180 -10.07 19.83 4.17
C ASN A 180 -10.41 19.81 2.67
N GLN A 181 -11.53 20.41 2.28
CA GLN A 181 -11.92 20.53 0.86
C GLN A 181 -10.91 21.34 0.04
N ALA A 182 -10.28 22.37 0.62
CA ALA A 182 -9.24 23.14 -0.02
C ALA A 182 -8.00 22.31 -0.32
N LEU A 183 -7.54 21.48 0.62
CA LEU A 183 -6.42 20.55 0.41
C LEU A 183 -6.73 19.49 -0.66
N ILE A 184 -7.93 18.92 -0.65
CA ILE A 184 -8.40 17.96 -1.67
C ILE A 184 -8.33 18.60 -3.06
N ASN A 185 -8.94 19.79 -3.22
CA ASN A 185 -9.00 20.47 -4.51
C ASN A 185 -7.63 20.96 -4.98
N PHE A 186 -6.80 21.47 -4.07
CA PHE A 186 -5.43 21.86 -4.37
C PHE A 186 -4.62 20.65 -4.85
N GLY A 187 -4.66 19.53 -4.12
CA GLY A 187 -3.95 18.29 -4.46
C GLY A 187 -4.33 17.73 -5.83
N LEU A 188 -5.64 17.61 -6.11
CA LEU A 188 -6.12 17.13 -7.41
C LEU A 188 -5.73 18.07 -8.56
N THR A 189 -5.86 19.38 -8.36
CA THR A 189 -5.48 20.39 -9.37
C THR A 189 -3.96 20.38 -9.60
N PHE A 190 -3.19 20.19 -8.55
CA PHE A 190 -1.73 20.13 -8.57
C PHE A 190 -1.20 18.95 -9.38
N LEU A 191 -1.77 17.76 -9.20
CA LEU A 191 -1.40 16.57 -9.99
C LEU A 191 -1.96 16.61 -11.41
N LYS A 192 -3.16 17.16 -11.62
CA LYS A 192 -3.71 17.35 -12.97
C LYS A 192 -2.78 18.19 -13.85
N LYS A 193 -2.17 19.24 -13.31
CA LYS A 193 -1.18 20.07 -14.02
C LYS A 193 0.11 19.29 -14.39
N ARG A 194 0.34 18.14 -13.77
CA ARG A 194 1.46 17.22 -14.00
C ARG A 194 1.07 16.00 -14.82
N GLY A 195 -0.08 16.04 -15.48
CA GLY A 195 -0.52 14.96 -16.40
C GLY A 195 -1.12 13.73 -15.71
N PHE A 196 -1.46 13.81 -14.42
CA PHE A 196 -2.18 12.74 -13.74
C PHE A 196 -3.68 12.80 -14.07
N THR A 197 -4.28 11.63 -14.28
CA THR A 197 -5.72 11.48 -14.44
C THR A 197 -6.37 11.36 -13.05
N GLY A 198 -7.27 12.28 -12.71
CA GLY A 198 -8.01 12.23 -11.45
C GLY A 198 -9.00 11.08 -11.41
N LEU A 199 -8.99 10.27 -10.35
CA LEU A 199 -9.89 9.15 -10.13
C LEU A 199 -10.48 9.16 -8.72
N GLN A 200 -11.76 8.87 -8.61
CA GLN A 200 -12.40 8.50 -7.34
C GLN A 200 -12.75 7.01 -7.41
N PRO A 201 -12.02 6.13 -6.71
CA PRO A 201 -12.30 4.70 -6.75
C PRO A 201 -13.51 4.33 -5.87
N PRO A 202 -14.06 3.11 -6.00
CA PRO A 202 -14.96 2.54 -4.99
C PRO A 202 -14.27 2.46 -3.63
N PHE A 203 -14.98 2.82 -2.56
CA PHE A 203 -14.43 2.80 -1.18
C PHE A 203 -14.54 1.44 -0.50
N PHE A 204 -15.07 0.45 -1.19
CA PHE A 204 -15.09 -0.95 -0.77
C PHE A 204 -14.69 -1.87 -1.92
N MET A 205 -14.00 -2.94 -1.60
CA MET A 205 -13.56 -3.96 -2.55
C MET A 205 -14.09 -5.33 -2.14
N ARG A 206 -14.37 -6.19 -3.11
CA ARG A 206 -14.67 -7.59 -2.84
C ARG A 206 -13.47 -8.27 -2.18
N LYS A 207 -13.73 -9.24 -1.29
CA LYS A 207 -12.69 -9.99 -0.57
C LYS A 207 -11.63 -10.59 -1.48
N ASP A 208 -12.04 -11.21 -2.59
CA ASP A 208 -11.15 -11.88 -3.55
C ASP A 208 -10.19 -10.89 -4.23
N VAL A 209 -10.66 -9.68 -4.55
CA VAL A 209 -9.83 -8.62 -5.17
C VAL A 209 -8.94 -7.95 -4.13
N MET A 210 -9.45 -7.65 -2.94
CA MET A 210 -8.68 -7.09 -1.84
C MET A 210 -7.51 -8.01 -1.47
N ALA A 211 -7.73 -9.32 -1.43
CA ALA A 211 -6.71 -10.32 -1.12
C ALA A 211 -5.53 -10.29 -2.09
N LYS A 212 -5.72 -9.84 -3.34
CA LYS A 212 -4.63 -9.68 -4.32
C LYS A 212 -3.79 -8.41 -4.09
N CYS A 213 -4.37 -7.38 -3.48
CA CYS A 213 -3.73 -6.07 -3.28
C CYS A 213 -3.10 -5.90 -1.89
N ALA A 214 -3.77 -6.42 -0.86
CA ALA A 214 -3.36 -6.30 0.53
C ALA A 214 -2.56 -7.54 1.00
N GLN A 215 -1.73 -7.32 2.02
CA GLN A 215 -1.03 -8.36 2.77
C GLN A 215 -1.97 -8.98 3.80
N LEU A 216 -1.68 -10.23 4.20
CA LEU A 216 -2.52 -10.97 5.15
C LEU A 216 -2.66 -10.23 6.48
N ALA A 217 -1.55 -9.71 7.03
CA ALA A 217 -1.55 -8.96 8.29
C ALA A 217 -2.47 -7.73 8.26
N GLN A 218 -2.63 -7.09 7.10
CA GLN A 218 -3.47 -5.90 6.95
C GLN A 218 -4.96 -6.22 7.14
N PHE A 219 -5.42 -7.45 6.87
CA PHE A 219 -6.82 -7.84 7.10
C PHE A 219 -7.20 -7.74 8.58
N ASP A 220 -6.29 -8.13 9.46
CA ASP A 220 -6.51 -8.13 10.90
C ASP A 220 -6.30 -6.72 11.46
N GLU A 221 -5.19 -6.07 11.08
CA GLU A 221 -4.71 -4.84 11.71
C GLU A 221 -5.31 -3.54 11.14
N GLU A 222 -5.62 -3.50 9.84
CA GLU A 222 -5.96 -2.26 9.13
C GLU A 222 -7.40 -2.26 8.59
N LEU A 223 -7.85 -3.35 7.97
CA LEU A 223 -9.05 -3.35 7.14
C LEU A 223 -10.35 -3.58 7.92
N TYR A 224 -11.32 -2.68 7.76
CA TYR A 224 -12.70 -2.92 8.19
C TYR A 224 -13.42 -3.84 7.20
N LYS A 225 -14.08 -4.88 7.71
CA LYS A 225 -14.90 -5.82 6.94
C LYS A 225 -16.36 -5.36 6.94
N VAL A 226 -16.99 -5.38 5.77
CA VAL A 226 -18.42 -5.15 5.57
C VAL A 226 -19.08 -6.50 5.28
N THR A 227 -19.97 -6.93 6.17
CA THR A 227 -20.71 -8.19 6.09
C THR A 227 -22.21 -7.92 5.95
N GLY A 228 -22.94 -8.78 5.24
CA GLY A 228 -24.38 -8.67 5.05
C GLY A 228 -24.90 -9.77 4.13
N GLU A 229 -26.09 -9.57 3.53
CA GLU A 229 -26.56 -10.44 2.46
C GLU A 229 -25.71 -10.23 1.19
N GLY A 230 -25.06 -11.29 0.71
CA GLY A 230 -24.15 -11.28 -0.44
C GLY A 230 -22.67 -11.41 -0.08
N ASP A 231 -21.80 -11.10 -1.03
CA ASP A 231 -20.35 -11.29 -0.86
C ASP A 231 -19.73 -10.31 0.13
N ASP A 232 -18.83 -10.84 0.97
CA ASP A 232 -17.96 -10.09 1.88
C ASP A 232 -17.17 -9.00 1.12
N LYS A 233 -17.20 -7.78 1.67
CA LYS A 233 -16.40 -6.65 1.18
C LYS A 233 -15.53 -6.08 2.28
N TYR A 234 -14.55 -5.28 1.90
CA TYR A 234 -13.68 -4.56 2.81
C TYR A 234 -13.64 -3.09 2.43
N LEU A 235 -13.72 -2.20 3.44
CA LEU A 235 -13.44 -0.78 3.23
C LEU A 235 -11.94 -0.62 2.90
N ILE A 236 -11.64 0.33 2.02
CA ILE A 236 -10.25 0.58 1.59
C ILE A 236 -9.48 1.36 2.66
N ALA A 237 -8.22 0.99 2.90
CA ALA A 237 -7.30 1.73 3.78
C ALA A 237 -6.54 2.85 3.05
N THR A 238 -6.64 2.86 1.71
CA THR A 238 -5.97 3.80 0.79
C THR A 238 -6.56 3.64 -0.61
N ALA A 239 -6.60 4.72 -1.41
CA ALA A 239 -6.94 4.66 -2.83
C ALA A 239 -5.99 3.74 -3.64
N GLU A 240 -4.77 3.49 -3.15
CA GLU A 240 -3.84 2.54 -3.76
C GLU A 240 -4.48 1.17 -4.01
N GLN A 241 -5.24 0.62 -3.05
CA GLN A 241 -5.80 -0.73 -3.14
C GLN A 241 -6.71 -0.91 -4.38
N PRO A 242 -7.74 -0.07 -4.59
CA PRO A 242 -8.55 -0.17 -5.79
C PRO A 242 -7.82 0.31 -7.06
N LEU A 243 -6.85 1.23 -6.98
CA LEU A 243 -6.06 1.67 -8.13
C LEU A 243 -5.12 0.58 -8.64
N CYS A 244 -4.49 -0.19 -7.76
CA CYS A 244 -3.75 -1.40 -8.09
C CYS A 244 -4.61 -2.35 -8.93
N ALA A 245 -5.86 -2.58 -8.50
CA ALA A 245 -6.78 -3.49 -9.18
C ALA A 245 -7.51 -2.88 -10.39
N TYR A 246 -7.27 -1.62 -10.74
CA TYR A 246 -8.00 -0.95 -11.80
C TYR A 246 -7.81 -1.60 -13.17
N HIS A 247 -6.61 -2.16 -13.42
CA HIS A 247 -6.23 -2.86 -14.65
C HIS A 247 -6.15 -4.39 -14.45
N LEU A 248 -6.96 -4.95 -13.55
CA LEU A 248 -6.91 -6.37 -13.19
C LEU A 248 -6.97 -7.26 -14.45
N ASP A 249 -6.02 -8.21 -14.55
CA ASP A 249 -5.90 -9.17 -15.65
C ASP A 249 -5.57 -8.57 -17.05
N GLU A 250 -5.26 -7.28 -17.14
CA GLU A 250 -4.98 -6.62 -18.41
C GLU A 250 -3.56 -6.84 -18.96
N TRP A 251 -3.40 -6.57 -20.26
CA TRP A 251 -2.12 -6.42 -20.94
C TRP A 251 -1.99 -4.97 -21.37
N ILE A 252 -0.99 -4.25 -20.83
CA ILE A 252 -0.76 -2.83 -21.11
C ILE A 252 0.27 -2.70 -22.21
N HIS A 253 -0.09 -1.99 -23.29
CA HIS A 253 0.83 -1.78 -24.40
C HIS A 253 1.93 -0.77 -24.01
N PRO A 254 3.19 -0.92 -24.47
CA PRO A 254 4.28 -0.02 -24.08
C PRO A 254 4.03 1.46 -24.41
N THR A 255 3.24 1.76 -25.45
CA THR A 255 2.90 3.14 -25.85
C THR A 255 1.89 3.81 -24.94
N GLU A 256 1.22 3.07 -24.06
CA GLU A 256 0.28 3.62 -23.07
C GLU A 256 1.02 4.01 -21.78
N LEU A 257 2.26 3.56 -21.61
CA LEU A 257 3.04 3.79 -20.41
C LEU A 257 3.85 5.10 -20.48
N PRO A 258 4.04 5.78 -19.33
CA PRO A 258 3.50 5.41 -18.01
C PRO A 258 2.06 5.93 -17.80
N LEU A 259 1.24 5.13 -17.14
CA LEU A 259 -0.10 5.53 -16.69
C LEU A 259 0.03 6.23 -15.33
N ARG A 260 -0.63 7.39 -15.16
CA ARG A 260 -0.53 8.24 -13.97
C ARG A 260 -1.92 8.57 -13.43
N TYR A 261 -2.20 8.19 -12.19
CA TYR A 261 -3.51 8.39 -11.54
C TYR A 261 -3.40 9.19 -10.24
N ALA A 262 -4.27 10.17 -10.09
CA ALA A 262 -4.46 10.94 -8.87
C ALA A 262 -5.75 10.45 -8.18
N GLY A 263 -5.61 9.51 -7.25
CA GLY A 263 -6.72 8.90 -6.52
C GLY A 263 -7.18 9.74 -5.34
N TYR A 264 -8.45 10.15 -5.31
CA TYR A 264 -9.07 10.73 -4.13
C TYR A 264 -9.99 9.70 -3.45
N SER A 265 -9.77 9.45 -2.16
CA SER A 265 -10.71 8.65 -1.37
C SER A 265 -10.72 9.03 0.11
N SER A 266 -11.84 8.71 0.78
CA SER A 266 -11.81 8.44 2.21
C SER A 266 -11.10 7.11 2.46
N CYS A 267 -10.28 7.07 3.50
CA CYS A 267 -9.46 5.94 3.90
C CYS A 267 -9.92 5.45 5.29
N PHE A 268 -10.09 4.14 5.44
CA PHE A 268 -10.60 3.54 6.67
C PHE A 268 -9.55 2.60 7.27
N ARG A 269 -9.09 2.88 8.49
CA ARG A 269 -8.07 2.07 9.19
C ARG A 269 -8.48 1.77 10.62
N LYS A 270 -8.44 0.48 11.00
CA LYS A 270 -8.71 0.03 12.38
C LYS A 270 -7.69 0.55 13.39
N GLU A 271 -6.46 0.86 12.96
CA GLU A 271 -5.37 1.34 13.80
C GLU A 271 -5.05 0.41 15.01
N ALA A 272 -5.29 -0.89 14.87
CA ALA A 272 -5.23 -1.86 15.98
C ALA A 272 -3.82 -2.02 16.59
N GLY A 273 -2.75 -1.81 15.80
CA GLY A 273 -1.36 -1.88 16.26
C GLY A 273 -0.84 -0.61 16.96
N SER A 274 -1.62 0.47 17.02
CA SER A 274 -1.15 1.81 17.44
C SER A 274 -1.43 2.18 18.91
N HIS A 275 -1.68 1.19 19.78
CA HIS A 275 -2.15 1.41 21.15
C HIS A 275 -1.35 2.49 21.91
N GLY A 276 -2.02 3.60 22.22
CA GLY A 276 -1.47 4.70 23.04
C GLY A 276 -0.67 5.77 22.29
N ARG A 277 -0.44 5.64 20.97
CA ARG A 277 0.26 6.66 20.17
C ARG A 277 -0.71 7.55 19.39
N ASP A 278 -0.43 8.87 19.43
CA ASP A 278 -1.18 9.93 18.71
C ASP A 278 -2.70 9.75 18.79
N THR A 279 -3.23 9.53 20.00
CA THR A 279 -4.65 9.19 20.21
C THR A 279 -5.58 10.41 20.27
N LEU A 280 -5.02 11.62 20.30
CA LEU A 280 -5.75 12.88 20.43
C LEU A 280 -5.75 13.68 19.13
N GLY A 281 -6.74 14.56 18.97
CA GLY A 281 -6.90 15.38 17.77
C GLY A 281 -7.35 14.56 16.56
N ILE A 282 -6.89 14.97 15.37
CA ILE A 282 -7.24 14.35 14.09
C ILE A 282 -6.02 13.76 13.34
N PHE A 283 -4.85 13.67 13.98
CA PHE A 283 -3.62 13.22 13.33
C PHE A 283 -3.63 11.71 12.98
N ARG A 284 -4.16 10.87 13.88
CA ARG A 284 -4.34 9.43 13.67
C ARG A 284 -5.76 9.02 14.02
N VAL A 285 -6.55 8.75 12.98
CA VAL A 285 -7.99 8.54 13.08
C VAL A 285 -8.44 7.35 12.22
N HIS A 286 -9.64 6.85 12.47
CA HIS A 286 -10.18 5.71 11.72
C HIS A 286 -10.61 6.06 10.30
N GLN A 287 -10.99 7.30 10.06
CA GLN A 287 -11.41 7.82 8.77
C GLN A 287 -10.65 9.11 8.48
N PHE A 288 -10.06 9.21 7.29
CA PHE A 288 -9.34 10.41 6.84
C PHE A 288 -9.35 10.49 5.31
N GLU A 289 -9.07 11.66 4.74
CA GLU A 289 -9.06 11.87 3.31
C GLU A 289 -7.63 11.86 2.77
N LYS A 290 -7.45 11.27 1.58
CA LYS A 290 -6.14 11.19 0.96
C LYS A 290 -6.21 11.40 -0.54
N ILE A 291 -5.22 12.16 -1.04
CA ILE A 291 -4.88 12.21 -2.46
C ILE A 291 -3.65 11.31 -2.67
N GLU A 292 -3.81 10.29 -3.48
CA GLU A 292 -2.80 9.28 -3.81
C GLU A 292 -2.29 9.49 -5.23
N GLN A 293 -0.98 9.46 -5.41
CA GLN A 293 -0.33 9.25 -6.70
C GLN A 293 -0.19 7.74 -6.91
N PHE A 294 -0.69 7.22 -8.02
CA PHE A 294 -0.47 5.83 -8.42
C PHE A 294 0.02 5.78 -9.86
N CYS A 295 1.16 5.12 -10.08
CA CYS A 295 1.81 5.06 -11.38
C CYS A 295 2.05 3.61 -11.80
N ILE A 296 1.75 3.33 -13.07
CA ILE A 296 2.11 2.07 -13.72
C ILE A 296 3.15 2.40 -14.79
N THR A 297 4.29 1.72 -14.74
CA THR A 297 5.47 2.05 -15.55
C THR A 297 6.00 0.83 -16.31
N SER A 298 6.82 1.10 -17.32
CA SER A 298 7.65 0.07 -17.94
C SER A 298 8.57 -0.57 -16.90
N PRO A 299 8.75 -1.90 -16.91
CA PRO A 299 9.74 -2.56 -16.07
C PRO A 299 11.18 -2.39 -16.61
N ASN A 300 11.34 -1.82 -17.81
CA ASN A 300 12.62 -1.68 -18.51
C ASN A 300 13.18 -0.26 -18.38
N ASP A 301 14.45 -0.10 -18.77
CA ASP A 301 15.12 1.20 -18.94
C ASP A 301 15.05 2.11 -17.71
N ASN A 302 15.07 1.52 -16.50
CA ASN A 302 15.03 2.22 -15.22
C ASN A 302 13.76 3.07 -14.97
N ALA A 303 12.74 2.98 -15.83
CA ALA A 303 11.59 3.88 -15.84
C ALA A 303 10.82 3.91 -14.50
N SER A 304 10.71 2.77 -13.81
CA SER A 304 10.05 2.74 -12.49
C SER A 304 10.83 3.51 -11.42
N TRP A 305 12.16 3.51 -11.48
CA TRP A 305 12.98 4.19 -10.48
C TRP A 305 13.00 5.70 -10.72
N GLU A 306 13.02 6.12 -11.98
CA GLU A 306 12.83 7.53 -12.34
C GLU A 306 11.44 8.04 -11.91
N MET A 307 10.41 7.22 -12.06
CA MET A 307 9.06 7.54 -11.58
C MET A 307 8.98 7.64 -10.05
N LEU A 308 9.74 6.84 -9.30
CA LEU A 308 9.82 6.96 -7.84
C LEU A 308 10.32 8.36 -7.44
N ASP A 309 11.39 8.82 -8.11
CA ASP A 309 11.97 10.14 -7.87
C ASP A 309 10.99 11.26 -8.31
N GLU A 310 10.30 11.11 -9.45
CA GLU A 310 9.25 12.05 -9.92
C GLU A 310 8.09 12.16 -8.92
N MET A 311 7.56 11.03 -8.42
CA MET A 311 6.46 11.00 -7.46
C MET A 311 6.85 11.62 -6.12
N MET A 312 8.08 11.36 -5.65
CA MET A 312 8.61 12.00 -4.45
C MET A 312 8.77 13.51 -4.67
N GLN A 313 9.31 13.95 -5.81
CA GLN A 313 9.44 15.36 -6.14
C GLN A 313 8.08 16.07 -6.23
N ASN A 314 7.04 15.40 -6.73
CA ASN A 314 5.67 15.94 -6.72
C ASN A 314 5.18 16.20 -5.29
N SER A 315 5.41 15.27 -4.37
CA SER A 315 5.07 15.44 -2.97
C SER A 315 5.90 16.55 -2.33
N GLU A 316 7.21 16.62 -2.58
CA GLU A 316 8.06 17.72 -2.14
C GLU A 316 7.52 19.08 -2.58
N ASP A 317 7.34 19.28 -3.90
CA ASP A 317 6.81 20.51 -4.48
C ASP A 317 5.47 20.94 -3.85
N PHE A 318 4.62 19.96 -3.49
CA PHE A 318 3.34 20.22 -2.84
C PHE A 318 3.51 20.80 -1.44
N TYR A 319 4.38 20.19 -0.60
CA TYR A 319 4.65 20.70 0.74
C TYR A 319 5.50 21.99 0.73
N GLN A 320 6.34 22.17 -0.29
CA GLN A 320 7.05 23.44 -0.51
C GLN A 320 6.08 24.58 -0.86
N ALA A 321 5.06 24.30 -1.70
CA ALA A 321 4.01 25.26 -2.02
C ALA A 321 3.18 25.63 -0.77
N LEU A 322 2.98 24.68 0.14
CA LEU A 322 2.40 24.91 1.48
C LEU A 322 3.39 25.54 2.47
N LYS A 323 4.65 25.76 2.10
CA LYS A 323 5.74 26.28 2.95
C LYS A 323 5.89 25.53 4.29
N LEU A 324 5.71 24.21 4.28
CA LEU A 324 5.88 23.36 5.45
C LEU A 324 7.28 22.74 5.46
N PRO A 325 8.13 22.98 6.48
CA PRO A 325 9.45 22.38 6.56
C PRO A 325 9.37 20.87 6.72
N TYR A 326 10.26 20.12 6.07
CA TYR A 326 10.25 18.66 6.10
C TYR A 326 11.65 18.07 5.94
N GLN A 327 11.74 16.77 6.21
CA GLN A 327 12.85 15.91 5.81
C GLN A 327 12.33 14.71 5.00
N ILE A 328 13.19 14.16 4.14
CA ILE A 328 12.91 12.90 3.45
C ILE A 328 13.82 11.83 4.02
N VAL A 329 13.22 10.74 4.44
CA VAL A 329 13.92 9.59 4.99
C VAL A 329 13.79 8.38 4.08
N SER A 330 14.91 7.67 3.85
CA SER A 330 14.88 6.34 3.27
C SER A 330 14.61 5.34 4.37
N ILE A 331 13.55 4.56 4.18
CA ILE A 331 13.09 3.62 5.21
C ILE A 331 13.98 2.39 5.25
N VAL A 332 14.29 1.94 6.46
CA VAL A 332 15.13 0.76 6.70
C VAL A 332 14.45 -0.53 6.25
N SER A 333 15.27 -1.51 5.85
CA SER A 333 14.83 -2.77 5.29
C SER A 333 13.84 -3.54 6.16
N GLY A 334 14.00 -3.51 7.49
CA GLY A 334 13.12 -4.20 8.44
C GLY A 334 11.76 -3.54 8.64
N ALA A 335 11.57 -2.30 8.19
CA ALA A 335 10.31 -1.55 8.27
C ALA A 335 9.59 -1.44 6.90
N LEU A 336 10.16 -2.04 5.85
CA LEU A 336 9.47 -2.16 4.56
C LEU A 336 8.37 -3.21 4.65
N ASN A 337 7.19 -2.85 4.15
CA ASN A 337 6.15 -3.83 3.91
C ASN A 337 6.59 -4.82 2.80
N ASP A 338 5.88 -5.94 2.67
CA ASP A 338 6.26 -6.99 1.70
C ASP A 338 6.21 -6.51 0.25
N ALA A 339 5.41 -5.51 -0.10
CA ALA A 339 5.29 -5.04 -1.47
C ALA A 339 6.44 -4.13 -1.91
N ALA A 340 6.95 -3.26 -1.01
CA ALA A 340 7.94 -2.26 -1.34
C ALA A 340 9.34 -2.85 -1.54
N ALA A 341 9.95 -2.59 -2.70
CA ALA A 341 11.38 -2.81 -2.93
C ALA A 341 12.23 -1.68 -2.34
N LYS A 342 11.66 -0.47 -2.29
CA LYS A 342 12.23 0.74 -1.69
C LYS A 342 11.11 1.70 -1.30
N LYS A 343 11.28 2.42 -0.19
CA LYS A 343 10.31 3.39 0.31
C LYS A 343 11.00 4.63 0.85
N TYR A 344 10.43 5.79 0.52
CA TYR A 344 10.76 7.08 1.08
C TYR A 344 9.57 7.63 1.84
N ASP A 345 9.81 8.23 3.00
CA ASP A 345 8.80 9.00 3.71
C ASP A 345 9.20 10.48 3.75
N LEU A 346 8.23 11.37 3.52
CA LEU A 346 8.37 12.80 3.82
C LEU A 346 7.76 13.05 5.19
N GLU A 347 8.60 13.49 6.11
CA GLU A 347 8.22 13.80 7.47
C GLU A 347 8.27 15.32 7.66
N ALA A 348 7.13 15.93 7.96
CA ALA A 348 7.03 17.37 8.15
C ALA A 348 7.26 17.76 9.61
N TRP A 349 7.75 18.98 9.84
CA TRP A 349 8.09 19.49 11.16
C TRP A 349 6.83 19.88 11.96
N PHE A 350 6.71 19.36 13.19
CA PHE A 350 5.66 19.69 14.14
C PHE A 350 6.25 20.51 15.30
N PRO A 351 6.14 21.85 15.27
CA PRO A 351 6.91 22.71 16.16
C PRO A 351 6.51 22.62 17.63
N SER A 352 5.28 22.20 17.97
CA SER A 352 4.90 22.04 19.38
C SER A 352 5.56 20.84 20.03
N SER A 353 5.89 19.81 19.25
CA SER A 353 6.51 18.56 19.73
C SER A 353 7.97 18.43 19.35
N GLU A 354 8.52 19.43 18.65
CA GLU A 354 9.91 19.53 18.21
C GLU A 354 10.41 18.27 17.47
N THR A 355 9.54 17.70 16.63
CA THR A 355 9.83 16.45 15.93
C THR A 355 9.25 16.44 14.53
N TYR A 356 9.83 15.62 13.66
CA TYR A 356 9.28 15.34 12.35
C TYR A 356 8.24 14.22 12.44
N ARG A 357 7.17 14.32 11.65
CA ARG A 357 6.10 13.32 11.58
C ARG A 357 5.77 13.00 10.13
N GLU A 358 5.62 11.72 9.82
CA GLU A 358 5.26 11.22 8.49
C GLU A 358 3.95 11.83 7.97
N LEU A 359 4.03 12.50 6.81
CA LEU A 359 2.88 12.99 6.05
C LEU A 359 2.72 12.29 4.70
N VAL A 360 3.82 11.78 4.14
CA VAL A 360 3.82 11.05 2.88
C VAL A 360 4.67 9.81 3.01
N SER A 361 4.20 8.73 2.38
CA SER A 361 5.02 7.57 2.05
C SER A 361 4.99 7.37 0.54
N CYS A 362 6.12 7.01 -0.06
CA CYS A 362 6.33 6.83 -1.49
C CYS A 362 7.11 5.54 -1.74
N SER A 363 6.50 4.57 -2.42
CA SER A 363 7.05 3.23 -2.62
C SER A 363 7.17 2.86 -4.09
N ASN A 364 8.26 2.18 -4.45
CA ASN A 364 8.34 1.39 -5.67
C ASN A 364 8.13 -0.09 -5.31
N CYS A 365 7.06 -0.69 -5.85
CA CYS A 365 6.70 -2.07 -5.59
C CYS A 365 7.12 -3.03 -6.72
N THR A 366 7.86 -2.53 -7.71
CA THR A 366 8.27 -3.27 -8.92
C THR A 366 7.09 -4.06 -9.49
N ASP A 367 7.30 -5.30 -9.93
CA ASP A 367 6.26 -6.18 -10.44
C ASP A 367 5.50 -6.96 -9.34
N TYR A 368 5.79 -6.72 -8.06
CA TYR A 368 5.28 -7.54 -6.96
C TYR A 368 3.75 -7.57 -6.90
N GLN A 369 3.12 -6.39 -6.97
CA GLN A 369 1.67 -6.25 -6.98
C GLN A 369 1.08 -6.71 -8.32
N ALA A 370 1.71 -6.29 -9.43
CA ALA A 370 1.28 -6.61 -10.79
C ALA A 370 1.20 -8.12 -11.06
N ARG A 371 2.09 -8.94 -10.47
CA ARG A 371 2.04 -10.40 -10.58
C ARG A 371 0.80 -11.03 -9.96
N ARG A 372 0.35 -10.56 -8.78
CA ARG A 372 -0.87 -11.10 -8.13
C ARG A 372 -2.14 -10.64 -8.85
N LEU A 373 -2.09 -9.45 -9.43
CA LEU A 373 -3.19 -8.83 -10.17
C LEU A 373 -3.18 -9.19 -11.65
N GLU A 374 -2.16 -9.94 -12.09
CA GLU A 374 -1.99 -10.38 -13.47
C GLU A 374 -1.98 -9.21 -14.48
N ILE A 375 -1.33 -8.09 -14.12
CA ILE A 375 -1.22 -6.89 -14.95
C ILE A 375 0.10 -6.92 -15.71
N ARG A 376 0.01 -7.16 -17.02
CA ARG A 376 1.16 -7.61 -17.83
C ARG A 376 1.65 -6.49 -18.75
N TYR A 377 2.94 -6.51 -19.06
CA TYR A 377 3.57 -5.59 -19.99
C TYR A 377 3.62 -6.19 -21.39
N GLY A 378 3.21 -5.43 -22.41
CA GLY A 378 3.30 -5.84 -23.81
C GLY A 378 2.01 -6.45 -24.35
N GLN A 379 2.14 -7.41 -25.26
CA GLN A 379 1.03 -8.11 -25.89
C GLN A 379 1.15 -9.61 -25.66
N LYS A 380 0.01 -10.30 -25.53
CA LYS A 380 -0.05 -11.76 -25.43
C LYS A 380 0.47 -12.40 -26.72
N LYS A 381 1.73 -12.87 -26.71
CA LYS A 381 2.29 -13.66 -27.82
C LYS A 381 2.01 -15.15 -27.59
N SER A 382 1.65 -15.87 -28.65
CA SER A 382 1.31 -17.31 -28.58
C SER A 382 2.48 -18.21 -28.13
N ASN A 383 3.72 -17.73 -28.28
CA ASN A 383 4.94 -18.52 -28.06
C ASN A 383 5.80 -17.99 -26.89
N GLU A 384 5.30 -17.04 -26.10
CA GLU A 384 6.08 -16.49 -24.99
C GLU A 384 6.09 -17.45 -23.80
N GLN A 385 7.29 -17.90 -23.41
CA GLN A 385 7.46 -18.82 -22.27
C GLN A 385 7.34 -18.12 -20.91
N SER A 386 7.45 -16.79 -20.86
CA SER A 386 7.38 -15.99 -19.63
C SER A 386 6.65 -14.67 -19.88
N LYS A 387 5.68 -14.36 -19.02
CA LYS A 387 5.01 -13.06 -19.01
C LYS A 387 5.95 -12.02 -18.39
N GLN A 388 6.05 -10.85 -19.00
CA GLN A 388 6.61 -9.67 -18.35
C GLN A 388 5.48 -8.88 -17.67
N TYR A 389 5.77 -8.27 -16.52
CA TYR A 389 4.80 -7.52 -15.74
C TYR A 389 5.23 -6.06 -15.64
N VAL A 390 4.26 -5.15 -15.56
CA VAL A 390 4.52 -3.73 -15.33
C VAL A 390 5.04 -3.49 -13.92
N HIS A 391 5.70 -2.35 -13.69
CA HIS A 391 6.05 -1.91 -12.35
C HIS A 391 5.00 -0.95 -11.78
N MET A 392 4.63 -1.14 -10.52
CA MET A 392 3.63 -0.33 -9.81
C MET A 392 4.27 0.49 -8.69
N LEU A 393 3.85 1.75 -8.60
CA LEU A 393 4.32 2.71 -7.61
C LEU A 393 3.15 3.45 -7.00
N ASN A 394 3.27 3.78 -5.72
CA ASN A 394 2.31 4.58 -4.99
C ASN A 394 3.02 5.66 -4.19
N SER A 395 2.35 6.80 -4.00
CA SER A 395 2.80 7.85 -3.11
C SER A 395 1.62 8.65 -2.60
N THR A 396 1.57 8.88 -1.28
CA THR A 396 0.69 9.92 -0.76
C THR A 396 1.11 11.28 -1.34
N LEU A 397 0.20 12.03 -1.95
CA LEU A 397 0.43 13.46 -2.16
C LEU A 397 0.14 14.21 -0.85
N THR A 398 -1.06 14.00 -0.30
CA THR A 398 -1.48 14.56 0.98
C THR A 398 -2.52 13.68 1.65
N ALA A 399 -2.28 13.32 2.90
CA ALA A 399 -3.32 12.90 3.83
C ALA A 399 -3.80 14.16 4.56
N THR A 400 -5.04 14.55 4.31
CA THR A 400 -5.47 15.94 4.56
C THR A 400 -5.54 16.24 6.05
N GLU A 401 -6.02 15.32 6.90
CA GLU A 401 -6.11 15.53 8.35
C GLU A 401 -4.73 15.72 8.99
N ARG A 402 -3.73 14.91 8.62
CA ARG A 402 -2.35 15.10 9.10
C ARG A 402 -1.75 16.42 8.57
N THR A 403 -2.05 16.77 7.33
CA THR A 403 -1.59 18.01 6.72
C THR A 403 -2.23 19.23 7.39
N ILE A 404 -3.52 19.17 7.74
CA ILE A 404 -4.21 20.18 8.55
C ILE A 404 -3.48 20.35 9.87
N CYS A 405 -3.20 19.28 10.62
CA CYS A 405 -2.45 19.38 11.87
C CYS A 405 -1.11 20.10 11.69
N CYS A 406 -0.37 19.79 10.61
CA CYS A 406 0.90 20.43 10.31
C CYS A 406 0.76 21.92 9.96
N ILE A 407 -0.26 22.29 9.16
CA ILE A 407 -0.61 23.68 8.84
C ILE A 407 -0.91 24.44 10.13
N LEU A 408 -1.79 23.92 10.97
CA LEU A 408 -2.18 24.57 12.22
C LEU A 408 -0.96 24.90 13.08
N GLU A 409 -0.07 23.94 13.31
CA GLU A 409 1.08 24.19 14.17
C GLU A 409 2.11 25.14 13.56
N ASN A 410 2.34 25.09 12.24
CA ASN A 410 3.33 25.93 11.57
C ASN A 410 2.82 27.34 11.25
N TYR A 411 1.52 27.54 11.06
CA TYR A 411 0.91 28.82 10.69
C TYR A 411 0.18 29.54 11.85
N GLN A 412 0.25 29.01 13.07
CA GLN A 412 -0.39 29.65 14.23
C GLN A 412 0.15 31.06 14.55
N ARG A 413 -0.75 31.93 14.99
CA ARG A 413 -0.48 33.25 15.58
C ARG A 413 -1.03 33.29 17.01
N GLU A 414 -0.93 34.44 17.67
CA GLU A 414 -1.43 34.62 19.04
C GLU A 414 -2.96 34.48 19.14
N ASP A 415 -3.68 34.79 18.06
CA ASP A 415 -5.13 34.93 17.98
C ASP A 415 -5.80 34.04 16.91
N GLY A 416 -5.04 33.17 16.24
CA GLY A 416 -5.57 32.33 15.17
C GLY A 416 -4.50 31.57 14.39
N VAL A 417 -4.80 31.23 13.14
CA VAL A 417 -3.90 30.53 12.21
C VAL A 417 -4.02 31.15 10.82
N ASP A 418 -2.89 31.49 10.19
CA ASP A 418 -2.88 31.92 8.79
C ASP A 418 -3.24 30.76 7.84
N ILE A 419 -3.95 31.07 6.77
CA ILE A 419 -4.23 30.11 5.70
C ILE A 419 -3.08 30.17 4.69
N PRO A 420 -2.41 29.03 4.35
CA PRO A 420 -1.38 29.00 3.32
C PRO A 420 -1.88 29.61 2.01
N GLU A 421 -1.06 30.47 1.41
CA GLU A 421 -1.39 31.27 0.22
C GLU A 421 -2.02 30.44 -0.91
N VAL A 422 -1.49 29.24 -1.16
CA VAL A 422 -1.97 28.33 -2.22
C VAL A 422 -3.35 27.73 -1.94
N LEU A 423 -3.82 27.78 -0.69
CA LEU A 423 -5.14 27.28 -0.28
C LEU A 423 -6.21 28.38 -0.24
N GLN A 424 -5.81 29.66 -0.16
CA GLN A 424 -6.74 30.80 -0.04
C GLN A 424 -7.79 30.85 -1.18
N PRO A 425 -7.45 30.58 -2.47
CA PRO A 425 -8.45 30.55 -3.53
C PRO A 425 -9.53 29.47 -3.33
N PHE A 426 -9.20 28.37 -2.66
CA PHE A 426 -10.14 27.30 -2.35
C PHE A 426 -10.90 27.52 -1.03
N MET A 427 -10.45 28.48 -0.22
CA MET A 427 -11.08 28.94 1.03
C MET A 427 -11.95 30.19 0.83
N GLY A 428 -12.36 30.49 -0.42
CA GLY A 428 -13.17 31.67 -0.71
C GLY A 428 -12.41 33.01 -0.61
N GLY A 429 -11.08 32.98 -0.62
CA GLY A 429 -10.22 34.15 -0.46
C GLY A 429 -9.88 34.49 0.99
N GLU A 430 -10.36 33.71 1.96
CA GLU A 430 -9.99 33.87 3.36
C GLU A 430 -8.48 33.65 3.55
N THR A 431 -7.86 34.50 4.37
CA THR A 431 -6.41 34.46 4.63
C THR A 431 -6.08 34.04 6.06
N PHE A 432 -7.06 34.02 6.97
CA PHE A 432 -6.84 33.85 8.40
C PHE A 432 -8.02 33.16 9.08
N LEU A 433 -7.72 32.26 10.02
CA LEU A 433 -8.69 31.56 10.86
C LEU A 433 -8.59 32.09 12.30
N PRO A 434 -9.51 32.94 12.78
CA PRO A 434 -9.47 33.48 14.14
C PRO A 434 -9.91 32.45 15.18
N PHE A 435 -9.35 32.50 16.39
CA PHE A 435 -9.84 31.71 17.51
C PHE A 435 -11.28 32.08 17.88
N LYS A 436 -12.13 31.07 18.00
CA LYS A 436 -13.55 31.20 18.38
C LYS A 436 -13.75 31.05 19.88
N ALA A 437 -12.83 30.36 20.57
CA ALA A 437 -12.77 30.28 22.03
C ALA A 437 -11.68 31.21 22.58
N LYS A 438 -11.92 31.85 23.75
CA LYS A 438 -10.86 32.57 24.46
C LYS A 438 -9.80 31.55 24.93
N PRO A 439 -8.50 31.80 24.73
CA PRO A 439 -7.45 30.92 25.23
C PRO A 439 -7.66 30.68 26.74
N VAL A 440 -7.76 29.42 27.15
CA VAL A 440 -7.81 29.09 28.57
C VAL A 440 -6.43 29.44 29.14
N VAL A 441 -6.34 30.55 29.87
CA VAL A 441 -5.14 30.89 30.63
C VAL A 441 -4.97 29.77 31.66
N ALA A 442 -3.90 28.99 31.53
CA ALA A 442 -3.59 27.94 32.49
C ALA A 442 -3.57 28.56 33.89
N ALA A 443 -4.53 28.19 34.74
CA ALA A 443 -4.51 28.60 36.12
C ALA A 443 -3.26 27.98 36.77
N ASP A 444 -2.36 28.83 37.27
CA ASP A 444 -1.27 28.46 38.16
C ASP A 444 -1.84 27.60 39.29
N THR A 445 -1.70 26.28 39.21
CA THR A 445 -1.98 25.38 40.31
C THR A 445 -0.85 25.47 41.32
N LYS A 446 -0.82 26.60 42.05
CA LYS A 446 -0.06 26.73 43.28
C LYS A 446 -0.61 25.72 44.31
N GLY A 447 0.13 24.63 44.46
CA GLY A 447 0.37 23.97 45.74
C GLY A 447 -0.80 23.24 46.39
N LYS A 448 -0.87 21.93 46.19
CA LYS A 448 -1.23 21.00 47.28
C LYS A 448 -0.15 19.93 47.39
N LYS A 449 0.69 20.07 48.42
CA LYS A 449 1.58 18.99 48.88
C LYS A 449 0.71 17.80 49.32
N PRO A 450 1.10 16.55 49.01
CA PRO A 450 0.46 15.38 49.61
C PRO A 450 0.79 15.34 51.11
N LYS A 451 -0.22 15.14 51.95
CA LYS A 451 -0.02 14.77 53.36
C LYS A 451 0.40 13.30 53.43
N ALA A 452 1.23 13.06 54.45
CA ALA A 452 2.00 11.85 54.76
C ALA A 452 1.20 10.54 54.79
#